data_AF-A0A067TC23-F1
#
_entry.id   AF-A0A067TC23-F1
#
_cell.length_a   1.000
_cell.length_b   1.000
_cell.length_c   1.000
_cell.angle_alpha   90.00
_cell.angle_beta   90.00
_cell.angle_gamma   90.00
#
_symmetry.space_group_name_H-M   'P 1'
#
loop_
_entity.id
_entity.type
_entity.pdbx_description
1 polymer ?
#
loop_
_entity_poly.entity_id
_entity_poly.type
_entity_poly.pdbx_seq_one_letter_code
_entity_poly.pdbx_strand_id
1 'polypeptide(L)'
;MDAIWKDLHQKLLKLPAMTQDPLRMFSIAFHYGWEQAGRLAAKNTLSISTLPFCSELAYLTGIEMYRLAEYRKSCGEAVVTWVREGSNLRFEGGDFIWWKTPPDEPHNSDCMKTMMDGHFSHGGAMYALWENSASWWKPYRDILLVELEKCPSSTTVLHGTAGNAALETAKSCLACSGPRGRQDLKSFKTHLANAVDKIVSEIALDVRFK
;
A
#
# COMPACT_ATOMS: atom_id res chain seq x y z
N MET A 1 20.15 -28.42 -21.51
CA MET A 1 18.71 -28.14 -21.32
C MET A 1 18.47 -27.04 -20.28
N ASP A 2 19.31 -26.93 -19.25
CA ASP A 2 19.13 -25.95 -18.16
C ASP A 2 19.16 -24.47 -18.58
N ALA A 3 19.99 -24.10 -19.56
CA ALA A 3 20.07 -22.72 -20.04
C ALA A 3 18.76 -22.24 -20.72
N ILE A 4 18.13 -23.12 -21.50
CA ILE A 4 16.85 -22.83 -22.18
C ILE A 4 15.72 -22.72 -21.15
N TRP A 5 15.71 -23.61 -20.16
CA TRP A 5 14.73 -23.57 -19.07
C TRP A 5 14.87 -22.32 -18.20
N LYS A 6 16.09 -21.88 -17.90
CA LYS A 6 16.34 -20.66 -17.15
C LYS A 6 15.91 -19.41 -17.93
N ASP A 7 16.21 -19.37 -19.23
CA ASP A 7 15.78 -18.27 -20.11
C ASP A 7 14.25 -18.22 -20.24
N LEU A 8 13.59 -19.37 -20.37
CA LEU A 8 12.12 -19.44 -20.42
C LEU A 8 11.49 -18.92 -19.13
N HIS A 9 11.96 -19.33 -17.94
CA HIS A 9 11.47 -18.82 -16.67
C HIS A 9 11.65 -17.31 -16.54
N GLN A 10 12.82 -16.78 -16.92
CA GLN A 10 13.07 -15.35 -16.91
C GLN A 10 12.12 -14.57 -17.83
N LYS A 11 11.80 -15.14 -19.00
CA LYS A 11 10.83 -14.56 -19.93
C LYS A 11 9.41 -14.60 -19.35
N LEU A 12 9.01 -15.71 -18.74
CA LEU A 12 7.70 -15.87 -18.08
C LEU A 12 7.47 -14.82 -16.99
N LEU A 13 8.47 -14.58 -16.13
CA LEU A 13 8.38 -13.58 -15.05
C LEU A 13 8.21 -12.15 -15.56
N LYS A 14 8.60 -11.88 -16.81
CA LYS A 14 8.52 -10.56 -17.46
C LYS A 14 7.28 -10.39 -18.33
N LEU A 15 6.40 -11.40 -18.41
CA LEU A 15 5.19 -11.29 -19.21
C LEU A 15 4.23 -10.25 -18.62
N PRO A 16 3.62 -9.38 -19.44
CA PRO A 16 2.58 -8.45 -18.98
C PRO A 16 1.41 -9.15 -18.28
N ALA A 17 1.11 -10.40 -18.68
CA ALA A 17 0.07 -11.22 -18.07
C ALA A 17 0.27 -11.42 -16.55
N MET A 18 1.52 -11.32 -16.05
CA MET A 18 1.80 -11.42 -14.62
C MET A 18 1.13 -10.33 -13.80
N THR A 19 0.90 -9.15 -14.38
CA THR A 19 0.22 -8.02 -13.72
C THR A 19 -1.20 -7.81 -14.25
N GLN A 20 -1.46 -8.16 -15.51
CA GLN A 20 -2.80 -8.04 -16.13
C GLN A 20 -3.77 -9.12 -15.65
N ASP A 21 -3.33 -10.38 -15.59
CA ASP A 21 -4.15 -11.53 -15.21
C ASP A 21 -3.47 -12.39 -14.13
N PRO A 22 -3.13 -11.81 -12.95
CA PRO A 22 -2.31 -12.50 -11.96
C PRO A 22 -2.95 -13.76 -11.38
N LEU A 23 -4.29 -13.83 -11.27
CA LEU A 23 -4.96 -15.05 -10.80
C LEU A 23 -4.84 -16.21 -11.80
N ARG A 24 -4.97 -15.92 -13.10
CA ARG A 24 -4.75 -16.90 -14.16
C ARG A 24 -3.32 -17.39 -14.14
N MET A 25 -2.36 -16.46 -14.07
CA MET A 25 -0.94 -16.80 -14.02
C MET A 25 -0.58 -17.61 -12.77
N PHE A 26 -1.16 -17.29 -11.62
CA PHE A 26 -1.02 -18.08 -10.40
C PHE A 26 -1.55 -19.51 -10.59
N SER A 27 -2.74 -19.65 -11.16
CA SER A 27 -3.38 -20.96 -11.37
C SER A 27 -2.59 -21.84 -12.34
N ILE A 28 -2.08 -21.26 -13.43
CA ILE A 28 -1.19 -21.94 -14.39
C ILE A 28 0.12 -22.35 -13.70
N ALA A 29 0.78 -21.40 -13.01
CA ALA A 29 2.04 -21.66 -12.35
C ALA A 29 1.91 -22.74 -11.26
N PHE A 30 0.78 -22.76 -10.54
CA PHE A 30 0.46 -23.83 -9.60
C PHE A 30 0.36 -25.19 -10.29
N HIS A 31 -0.37 -25.26 -11.40
CA HIS A 31 -0.57 -26.51 -12.14
C HIS A 31 0.75 -27.12 -12.62
N TYR A 32 1.68 -26.29 -13.10
CA TYR A 32 2.94 -26.72 -13.68
C TYR A 32 4.14 -26.69 -12.71
N GLY A 33 3.92 -26.42 -11.43
CA GLY A 33 5.01 -26.41 -10.43
C GLY A 33 5.97 -25.21 -10.54
N TRP A 34 5.57 -24.13 -11.21
CA TRP A 34 6.41 -22.94 -11.43
C TRP A 34 6.38 -22.02 -10.22
N GLU A 35 6.97 -22.46 -9.12
CA GLU A 35 6.86 -21.80 -7.81
C GLU A 35 7.21 -20.31 -7.86
N GLN A 36 8.33 -19.93 -8.49
CA GLN A 36 8.75 -18.52 -8.54
C GLN A 36 7.72 -17.65 -9.27
N ALA A 37 7.17 -18.12 -10.39
CA ALA A 37 6.13 -17.42 -11.13
C ALA A 37 4.82 -17.40 -10.33
N GLY A 38 4.47 -18.50 -9.68
CA GLY A 38 3.27 -18.57 -8.84
C GLY A 38 3.31 -17.59 -7.68
N ARG A 39 4.43 -17.51 -6.95
CA ARG A 39 4.59 -16.54 -5.85
C ARG A 39 4.53 -15.09 -6.35
N LEU A 40 5.17 -14.79 -7.49
CA LEU A 40 5.10 -13.46 -8.09
C LEU A 40 3.67 -13.12 -8.53
N ALA A 41 2.97 -14.05 -9.18
CA ALA A 41 1.59 -13.87 -9.60
C ALA A 41 0.66 -13.67 -8.39
N ALA A 42 0.82 -14.46 -7.34
CA ALA A 42 0.08 -14.30 -6.08
C ALA A 42 0.29 -12.92 -5.47
N LYS A 43 1.54 -12.43 -5.40
CA LYS A 43 1.86 -11.07 -4.96
C LYS A 43 1.17 -10.02 -5.84
N ASN A 44 1.19 -10.19 -7.16
CA ASN A 44 0.54 -9.25 -8.07
C ASN A 44 -0.99 -9.20 -7.91
N THR A 45 -1.62 -10.26 -7.39
CA THR A 45 -3.05 -10.21 -7.07
C THR A 45 -3.36 -9.14 -6.02
N LEU A 46 -2.44 -8.77 -5.14
CA LEU A 46 -2.66 -7.81 -4.06
C LEU A 46 -3.04 -6.40 -4.54
N SER A 47 -2.85 -6.10 -5.82
CA SER A 47 -3.32 -4.85 -6.43
C SER A 47 -4.79 -4.88 -6.86
N ILE A 48 -5.44 -6.05 -6.80
CA ILE A 48 -6.81 -6.28 -7.25
C ILE A 48 -7.71 -6.45 -6.03
N SER A 49 -8.83 -5.73 -5.97
CA SER A 49 -9.76 -5.80 -4.84
C SER A 49 -10.56 -7.09 -4.81
N THR A 50 -11.13 -7.47 -5.96
CA THR A 50 -11.92 -8.70 -6.15
C THR A 50 -11.28 -9.53 -7.23
N LEU A 51 -10.89 -10.77 -6.90
CA LEU A 51 -10.27 -11.67 -7.85
C LEU A 51 -11.25 -12.01 -8.99
N PRO A 52 -10.91 -11.72 -10.26
CA PRO A 52 -11.78 -12.03 -11.38
C PRO A 52 -11.82 -13.54 -11.63
N PHE A 53 -12.94 -14.06 -12.10
CA PHE A 53 -13.03 -15.45 -12.53
C PHE A 53 -12.11 -15.72 -13.74
N CYS A 54 -11.45 -16.88 -13.75
CA CYS A 54 -10.78 -17.40 -14.93
C CYS A 54 -10.93 -18.93 -14.99
N SER A 55 -10.92 -19.50 -16.20
CA SER A 55 -11.08 -20.95 -16.43
C SER A 55 -9.99 -21.79 -15.77
N GLU A 56 -8.79 -21.23 -15.63
CA GLU A 56 -7.62 -21.88 -15.03
C GLU A 56 -7.78 -22.13 -13.52
N LEU A 57 -8.79 -21.52 -12.87
CA LEU A 57 -9.17 -21.87 -11.50
C LEU A 57 -9.48 -23.36 -11.35
N ALA A 58 -9.88 -24.04 -12.43
CA ALA A 58 -10.06 -25.49 -12.45
C ALA A 58 -8.79 -26.29 -12.11
N TYR A 59 -7.61 -25.67 -12.14
CA TYR A 59 -6.35 -26.27 -11.71
C TYR A 59 -6.11 -26.24 -10.20
N LEU A 60 -6.84 -25.37 -9.50
CA LEU A 60 -6.78 -25.19 -8.06
C LEU A 60 -7.90 -25.98 -7.39
N THR A 61 -7.66 -26.47 -6.18
CA THR A 61 -8.75 -26.92 -5.31
C THR A 61 -9.23 -25.74 -4.46
N GLY A 62 -10.29 -25.96 -3.69
CA GLY A 62 -10.73 -24.98 -2.69
C GLY A 62 -9.64 -24.63 -1.66
N ILE A 63 -8.70 -25.55 -1.42
CA ILE A 63 -7.60 -25.33 -0.46
C ILE A 63 -6.65 -24.25 -0.97
N GLU A 64 -6.14 -24.37 -2.20
CA GLU A 64 -5.21 -23.37 -2.74
C GLU A 64 -5.85 -21.98 -2.88
N MET A 65 -7.12 -21.94 -3.28
CA MET A 65 -7.88 -20.69 -3.34
C MET A 65 -8.06 -20.07 -1.94
N TYR A 66 -8.37 -20.88 -0.93
CA TYR A 66 -8.46 -20.42 0.45
C TYR A 66 -7.13 -19.85 0.93
N ARG A 67 -6.01 -20.54 0.68
CA ARG A 67 -4.68 -20.08 1.11
C ARG A 67 -4.22 -18.81 0.38
N LEU A 68 -4.58 -18.64 -0.90
CA LEU A 68 -4.37 -17.39 -1.60
C LEU A 68 -5.20 -16.24 -0.98
N ALA A 69 -6.45 -16.51 -0.62
CA ALA A 69 -7.31 -15.52 0.05
C ALA A 69 -6.77 -15.14 1.43
N GLU A 70 -6.32 -16.11 2.21
CA GLU A 70 -5.67 -15.91 3.51
C GLU A 70 -4.38 -15.10 3.39
N TYR A 71 -3.51 -15.45 2.43
CA TYR A 71 -2.31 -14.67 2.13
C TYR A 71 -2.63 -13.19 1.86
N ARG A 72 -3.63 -12.93 1.00
CA ARG A 72 -4.05 -11.55 0.68
C ARG A 72 -4.55 -10.81 1.90
N LYS A 73 -5.36 -11.46 2.73
CA LYS A 73 -5.89 -10.92 3.98
C LYS A 73 -4.75 -10.57 4.95
N SER A 74 -3.82 -11.49 5.18
CA SER A 74 -2.66 -11.28 6.06
C SER A 74 -1.78 -10.13 5.60
N CYS A 75 -1.58 -9.97 4.28
CA CYS A 75 -0.90 -8.81 3.71
C CYS A 75 -1.64 -7.49 4.02
N GLY A 76 -2.97 -7.48 3.87
CA GLY A 76 -3.81 -6.32 4.19
C GLY A 76 -3.69 -5.92 5.65
N GLU A 77 -3.86 -6.89 6.56
CA GLU A 77 -3.81 -6.69 8.01
C GLU A 77 -2.43 -6.19 8.47
N ALA A 78 -1.35 -6.78 7.96
CA ALA A 78 0.02 -6.37 8.31
C ALA A 78 0.31 -4.92 7.89
N VAL A 79 -0.06 -4.55 6.66
CA VAL A 79 0.12 -3.18 6.15
C VAL A 79 -0.72 -2.19 6.96
N VAL A 80 -2.01 -2.50 7.19
CA VAL A 80 -2.91 -1.65 7.98
C VAL A 80 -2.39 -1.44 9.39
N THR A 81 -1.93 -2.50 10.05
CA THR A 81 -1.34 -2.43 11.40
C THR A 81 -0.11 -1.53 11.40
N TRP A 82 0.81 -1.75 10.47
CA TRP A 82 2.03 -0.95 10.35
C TRP A 82 1.75 0.55 10.12
N VAL A 83 0.77 0.88 9.27
CA VAL A 83 0.36 2.28 9.01
C VAL A 83 -0.32 2.90 10.22
N ARG A 84 -1.15 2.14 10.95
CA ARG A 84 -1.84 2.61 12.18
C ARG A 84 -0.88 2.90 13.32
N GLU A 85 0.20 2.12 13.46
CA GLU A 85 1.23 2.34 14.48
C GLU A 85 1.97 3.67 14.27
N GLY A 86 1.99 4.19 13.03
CA GLY A 86 2.28 5.57 12.62
C GLY A 86 3.62 6.20 12.99
N SER A 87 4.33 5.70 14.00
CA SER A 87 5.74 6.00 14.30
C SER A 87 6.63 5.64 13.11
N ASN A 88 6.25 4.58 12.40
CA ASN A 88 6.93 4.08 11.20
C ASN A 88 6.78 4.99 9.97
N LEU A 89 5.86 5.97 10.00
CA LEU A 89 5.63 6.90 8.88
C LEU A 89 6.60 8.09 8.89
N ARG A 90 7.46 8.19 9.91
CA ARG A 90 8.61 9.10 9.91
C ARG A 90 9.73 8.50 9.07
N PHE A 91 9.59 8.62 7.76
CA PHE A 91 10.67 8.30 6.84
C PHE A 91 11.88 9.21 7.14
N GLU A 92 13.10 8.67 7.04
CA GLU A 92 14.31 9.48 7.23
C GLU A 92 14.29 10.69 6.28
N GLY A 93 14.43 11.89 6.85
CA GLY A 93 14.33 13.16 6.10
C GLY A 93 12.90 13.61 5.76
N GLY A 94 11.87 12.90 6.20
CA GLY A 94 10.45 13.20 5.95
C GLY A 94 9.95 14.36 6.82
N ASP A 95 10.31 15.58 6.44
CA ASP A 95 9.77 16.80 7.04
C ASP A 95 8.63 17.38 6.20
N PHE A 96 7.50 16.68 6.15
CA PHE A 96 6.38 17.05 5.27
C PHE A 96 5.59 18.25 5.81
N ILE A 97 5.14 19.09 4.87
CA ILE A 97 4.47 20.37 5.16
C ILE A 97 3.25 20.25 6.09
N TRP A 98 2.57 19.12 6.15
CA TRP A 98 1.37 18.94 6.99
C TRP A 98 1.67 18.51 8.44
N TRP A 99 2.93 18.28 8.79
CA TRP A 99 3.37 17.99 10.16
C TRP A 99 4.02 19.19 10.86
N LYS A 100 4.33 20.25 10.12
CA LYS A 100 4.93 21.49 10.67
C LYS A 100 4.26 22.72 10.11
N THR A 101 4.35 23.81 10.84
CA THR A 101 4.05 25.16 10.34
C THR A 101 5.38 25.84 10.04
N PRO A 102 5.83 25.91 8.76
CA PRO A 102 6.98 26.73 8.44
C PRO A 102 6.66 28.19 8.74
N PRO A 103 7.63 28.98 9.22
CA PRO A 103 7.45 30.42 9.42
C PRO A 103 7.05 31.15 8.12
N ASP A 104 7.56 30.65 6.99
CA ASP A 104 7.48 31.31 5.68
C ASP A 104 6.24 30.87 4.86
N GLU A 105 5.57 29.79 5.27
CA GLU A 105 4.39 29.23 4.60
C GLU A 105 3.31 28.90 5.65
N PRO A 106 2.68 29.92 6.26
CA PRO A 106 1.73 29.70 7.33
C PRO A 106 0.52 28.94 6.80
N HIS A 107 0.17 27.85 7.49
CA HIS A 107 -1.12 27.20 7.31
C HIS A 107 -2.24 28.15 7.71
N ASN A 108 -3.41 28.03 7.06
CA ASN A 108 -4.59 28.73 7.54
C ASN A 108 -5.08 28.10 8.87
N SER A 109 -5.88 28.85 9.63
CA SER A 109 -6.40 28.38 10.92
C SER A 109 -7.23 27.09 10.79
N ASP A 110 -8.02 26.95 9.72
CA ASP A 110 -8.87 25.78 9.45
C ASP A 110 -8.08 24.49 9.19
N CYS A 111 -6.89 24.60 8.60
CA CYS A 111 -5.95 23.51 8.35
C CYS A 111 -5.37 22.98 9.67
N MET A 112 -5.22 23.86 10.66
CA MET A 112 -4.54 23.56 11.92
C MET A 112 -5.51 23.32 13.10
N LYS A 113 -6.83 23.37 12.91
CA LYS A 113 -7.80 23.20 14.02
C LYS A 113 -7.60 21.91 14.80
N THR A 114 -7.23 20.81 14.14
CA THR A 114 -6.94 19.52 14.79
C THR A 114 -5.70 19.54 15.67
N MET A 115 -4.78 20.49 15.50
CA MET A 115 -3.55 20.63 16.30
C MET A 115 -3.77 21.21 17.70
N MET A 116 -4.87 21.94 17.92
CA MET A 116 -5.10 22.67 19.19
C MET A 116 -6.17 22.05 20.09
N ASP A 117 -7.01 21.15 19.55
CA ASP A 117 -8.07 20.46 20.32
C ASP A 117 -7.55 19.21 21.08
N GLY A 118 -6.28 18.84 20.88
CA GLY A 118 -5.63 17.76 21.62
C GLY A 118 -5.32 18.19 23.04
N HIS A 119 -6.19 17.84 23.99
CA HIS A 119 -5.83 17.85 25.41
C HIS A 119 -4.55 17.03 25.60
N PHE A 120 -3.49 17.65 26.15
CA PHE A 120 -2.27 16.98 26.62
C PHE A 120 -2.60 15.93 27.69
N SER A 121 -3.18 14.82 27.26
CA SER A 121 -3.39 13.64 28.06
C SER A 121 -2.00 13.06 28.29
N HIS A 122 -1.65 12.83 29.55
CA HIS A 122 -0.32 12.44 30.04
C HIS A 122 0.14 11.03 29.58
N GLY A 123 -0.22 10.59 28.38
CA GLY A 123 0.13 9.31 27.79
C GLY A 123 1.06 9.46 26.59
N GLY A 124 2.35 9.74 26.86
CA GLY A 124 3.46 9.54 25.93
C GLY A 124 3.55 10.48 24.71
N ALA A 125 4.78 10.91 24.41
CA ALA A 125 5.14 11.73 23.23
C ALA A 125 4.76 11.12 21.86
N MET A 126 4.27 9.88 21.84
CA MET A 126 4.00 9.09 20.64
C MET A 126 2.61 9.37 20.03
N TYR A 127 1.58 9.65 20.85
CA TYR A 127 0.22 9.97 20.36
C TYR A 127 0.06 11.42 19.89
N ALA A 128 0.90 12.33 20.40
CA ALA A 128 0.84 13.77 20.12
C ALA A 128 1.15 14.15 18.65
N LEU A 129 1.70 13.25 17.84
CA LEU A 129 2.14 13.58 16.48
C LEU A 129 1.04 13.46 15.41
N TRP A 130 -0.03 12.69 15.66
CA TRP A 130 -1.12 12.55 14.69
C TRP A 130 -2.22 13.58 14.90
N GLU A 131 -2.46 13.95 16.15
CA GLU A 131 -3.28 15.10 16.50
C GLU A 131 -2.64 16.38 15.96
N ASN A 132 -1.29 16.41 15.92
CA ASN A 132 -0.54 17.52 15.35
C ASN A 132 -0.30 17.42 13.84
N SER A 133 -1.38 17.24 13.07
CA SER A 133 -1.32 17.27 11.61
C SER A 133 -2.41 18.13 11.00
N ALA A 134 -2.22 18.52 9.74
CA ALA A 134 -3.23 19.22 8.97
C ALA A 134 -4.55 18.43 8.97
N SER A 135 -5.68 19.11 9.08
CA SER A 135 -7.02 18.51 9.26
C SER A 135 -7.41 17.52 8.16
N TRP A 136 -6.86 17.66 6.95
CA TRP A 136 -7.07 16.74 5.83
C TRP A 136 -6.32 15.40 5.97
N TRP A 137 -5.27 15.34 6.81
CA TRP A 137 -4.41 14.17 6.94
C TRP A 137 -5.15 12.94 7.47
N LYS A 138 -6.02 13.14 8.47
CA LYS A 138 -6.79 12.06 9.07
C LYS A 138 -7.76 11.42 8.05
N PRO A 139 -8.62 12.18 7.34
CA PRO A 139 -9.43 11.63 6.25
C PRO A 139 -8.61 10.91 5.17
N TYR A 140 -7.47 11.46 4.75
CA TYR A 140 -6.58 10.81 3.80
C TYR A 140 -6.14 9.43 4.27
N ARG A 141 -5.62 9.35 5.49
CA ARG A 141 -5.15 8.11 6.10
C ARG A 141 -6.28 7.10 6.24
N ASP A 142 -7.45 7.52 6.70
CA ASP A 142 -8.57 6.62 6.95
C ASP A 142 -9.08 6.00 5.63
N ILE A 143 -9.15 6.77 4.54
CA ILE A 143 -9.45 6.25 3.19
C ILE A 143 -8.35 5.27 2.74
N LEU A 144 -7.09 5.66 2.91
CA LEU A 144 -5.95 4.84 2.50
C LEU A 144 -5.90 3.49 3.23
N LEU A 145 -6.24 3.45 4.53
CA LEU A 145 -6.30 2.22 5.31
C LEU A 145 -7.36 1.26 4.75
N VAL A 146 -8.54 1.76 4.37
CA VAL A 146 -9.60 0.95 3.75
C VAL A 146 -9.16 0.42 2.37
N GLU A 147 -8.46 1.23 1.58
CA GLU A 147 -7.92 0.80 0.29
C GLU A 147 -6.83 -0.27 0.45
N LEU A 148 -5.90 -0.09 1.39
CA LEU A 148 -4.79 -1.01 1.64
C LEU A 148 -5.22 -2.33 2.29
N GLU A 149 -6.28 -2.32 3.10
CA GLU A 149 -6.86 -3.55 3.65
C GLU A 149 -7.34 -4.48 2.53
N LYS A 150 -7.91 -3.91 1.47
CA LYS A 150 -8.42 -4.66 0.31
C LYS A 150 -7.34 -4.95 -0.73
N CYS A 151 -6.45 -3.99 -0.96
CA CYS A 151 -5.42 -4.03 -1.98
C CYS A 151 -4.06 -3.60 -1.39
N PRO A 152 -3.35 -4.47 -0.64
CA PRO A 152 -2.08 -4.12 -0.02
C PRO A 152 -0.94 -4.12 -1.04
N SER A 153 -0.82 -3.05 -1.83
CA SER A 153 0.20 -2.91 -2.87
C SER A 153 0.70 -1.48 -3.01
N SER A 154 1.91 -1.31 -3.54
CA SER A 154 2.46 -0.01 -3.91
C SER A 154 1.57 0.74 -4.91
N THR A 155 0.96 0.04 -5.86
CA THR A 155 -0.01 0.61 -6.82
C THR A 155 -1.17 1.30 -6.12
N THR A 156 -1.71 0.68 -5.06
CA THR A 156 -2.80 1.26 -4.26
C THR A 156 -2.37 2.57 -3.61
N VAL A 157 -1.17 2.60 -3.03
CA VAL A 157 -0.63 3.84 -2.43
C VAL A 157 -0.45 4.93 -3.47
N LEU A 158 0.12 4.60 -4.64
CA LEU A 158 0.50 5.57 -5.66
C LEU A 158 -0.70 6.08 -6.46
N HIS A 159 -1.68 5.24 -6.75
CA HIS A 159 -2.77 5.52 -7.68
C HIS A 159 -4.17 5.41 -7.07
N GLY A 160 -4.28 5.05 -5.79
CA GLY A 160 -5.54 5.03 -5.05
C GLY A 160 -6.20 6.39 -4.93
N THR A 161 -7.47 6.39 -4.54
CA THR A 161 -8.30 7.60 -4.49
C THR A 161 -7.94 8.51 -3.31
N ALA A 162 -7.31 7.95 -2.27
CA ALA A 162 -6.93 8.69 -1.07
C ALA A 162 -6.13 9.97 -1.40
N GLY A 163 -5.15 9.89 -2.30
CA GLY A 163 -4.31 11.03 -2.66
C GLY A 163 -5.08 12.20 -3.28
N ASN A 164 -6.11 11.90 -4.09
CA ASN A 164 -6.94 12.95 -4.67
C ASN A 164 -7.85 13.56 -3.61
N ALA A 165 -8.48 12.73 -2.77
CA ALA A 165 -9.29 13.20 -1.64
C ALA A 165 -8.50 14.10 -0.68
N ALA A 166 -7.23 13.76 -0.42
CA ALA A 166 -6.31 14.56 0.36
C ALA A 166 -6.11 15.97 -0.24
N LEU A 167 -5.76 16.04 -1.53
CA LEU A 167 -5.52 17.30 -2.21
C LEU A 167 -6.78 18.16 -2.30
N GLU A 168 -7.93 17.55 -2.53
CA GLU A 168 -9.23 18.23 -2.54
C GLU A 168 -9.55 18.86 -1.18
N THR A 169 -9.35 18.12 -0.09
CA THR A 169 -9.58 18.62 1.28
C THR A 169 -8.56 19.68 1.67
N ALA A 170 -7.31 19.55 1.21
CA ALA A 170 -6.24 20.50 1.46
C ALA A 170 -6.36 21.82 0.69
N LYS A 171 -7.28 21.95 -0.28
CA LYS A 171 -7.41 23.14 -1.16
C LYS A 171 -7.56 24.46 -0.43
N SER A 172 -8.15 24.46 0.76
CA SER A 172 -8.32 25.68 1.55
C SER A 172 -6.98 26.23 2.05
N CYS A 173 -5.96 25.38 2.23
CA CYS A 173 -4.63 25.75 2.71
C CYS A 173 -3.62 25.88 1.56
N LEU A 174 -3.09 27.08 1.34
CA LEU A 174 -2.11 27.33 0.26
C LEU A 174 -0.77 26.61 0.50
N ALA A 175 -0.35 26.40 1.75
CA ALA A 175 0.87 25.64 2.06
C ALA A 175 0.70 24.15 1.67
N CYS A 176 -0.40 23.51 2.09
CA CYS A 176 -0.66 22.10 1.79
C CYS A 176 -1.03 21.84 0.32
N SER A 177 -1.80 22.74 -0.31
CA SER A 177 -2.24 22.58 -1.70
C SER A 177 -1.25 23.20 -2.72
N GLY A 178 -0.26 23.93 -2.23
CA GLY A 178 0.79 24.55 -3.04
C GLY A 178 1.78 23.54 -3.64
N PRO A 179 2.78 24.02 -4.39
CA PRO A 179 3.78 23.17 -5.05
C PRO A 179 4.52 22.26 -4.07
N ARG A 180 4.92 22.80 -2.90
CA ARG A 180 5.62 22.04 -1.86
C ARG A 180 4.77 20.91 -1.31
N GLY A 181 3.52 21.17 -0.90
CA GLY A 181 2.65 20.13 -0.36
C GLY A 181 2.33 19.00 -1.35
N ARG A 182 2.18 19.32 -2.65
CA ARG A 182 2.04 18.29 -3.69
C ARG A 182 3.30 17.44 -3.85
N GLN A 183 4.47 18.08 -3.81
CA GLN A 183 5.75 17.38 -3.88
C GLN A 183 5.96 16.49 -2.65
N ASP A 184 5.68 16.99 -1.45
CA ASP A 184 5.76 16.24 -0.21
C ASP A 184 4.81 15.03 -0.23
N LEU A 185 3.56 15.21 -0.69
CA LEU A 185 2.61 14.10 -0.81
C LEU A 185 3.10 13.04 -1.79
N LYS A 186 3.70 13.45 -2.91
CA LYS A 186 4.30 12.51 -3.87
C LYS A 186 5.47 11.74 -3.26
N SER A 187 6.36 12.42 -2.53
CA SER A 187 7.48 11.80 -1.83
C SER A 187 6.99 10.83 -0.75
N PHE A 188 6.05 11.24 0.08
CA PHE A 188 5.42 10.40 1.10
C PHE A 188 4.83 9.13 0.49
N LYS A 189 4.01 9.25 -0.56
CA LYS A 189 3.41 8.11 -1.25
C LYS A 189 4.47 7.15 -1.81
N THR A 190 5.60 7.67 -2.28
CA THR A 190 6.72 6.85 -2.78
C THR A 190 7.38 6.05 -1.66
N HIS A 191 7.67 6.70 -0.52
CA HIS A 191 8.23 6.01 0.63
C HIS A 191 7.26 4.96 1.20
N LEU A 192 5.99 5.31 1.31
CA LEU A 192 4.96 4.39 1.79
C LEU A 192 4.78 3.21 0.83
N ALA A 193 4.78 3.43 -0.48
CA ALA A 193 4.70 2.37 -1.48
C ALA A 193 5.84 1.35 -1.31
N ASN A 194 7.08 1.83 -1.11
CA ASN A 194 8.23 0.96 -0.86
C ASN A 194 8.10 0.18 0.45
N ALA A 195 7.59 0.82 1.52
CA ALA A 195 7.35 0.17 2.79
C ALA A 195 6.30 -0.93 2.67
N VAL A 196 5.20 -0.67 1.97
CA VAL A 196 4.15 -1.66 1.67
C VAL A 196 4.73 -2.87 0.94
N ASP A 197 5.50 -2.65 -0.13
CA ASP A 197 6.10 -3.75 -0.90
C ASP A 197 7.09 -4.59 -0.08
N LYS A 198 7.80 -3.96 0.87
CA LYS A 198 8.68 -4.64 1.83
C LYS A 198 7.89 -5.50 2.80
N ILE A 199 6.88 -4.94 3.48
CA ILE A 199 6.04 -5.67 4.45
C ILE A 199 5.40 -6.89 3.79
N VAL A 200 4.81 -6.69 2.61
CA VAL A 200 4.19 -7.78 1.85
C VAL A 200 5.18 -8.87 1.45
N SER A 201 6.44 -8.51 1.18
CA SER A 201 7.48 -9.49 0.81
C SER A 201 7.92 -10.39 1.96
N GLU A 202 7.69 -9.97 3.21
CA GLU A 202 8.02 -10.74 4.41
C GLU A 202 6.93 -11.78 4.75
N ILE A 203 5.74 -11.67 4.13
CA ILE A 203 4.62 -12.57 4.35
C ILE A 203 4.71 -13.74 3.36
N ALA A 204 4.79 -14.95 3.89
CA ALA A 204 4.89 -16.15 3.08
C ALA A 204 3.51 -16.62 2.58
N LEU A 205 3.44 -16.94 1.29
CA LEU A 205 2.34 -17.72 0.74
C LEU A 205 2.55 -19.20 1.09
N ASP A 206 1.65 -19.77 1.91
CA ASP A 206 1.64 -21.19 2.24
C ASP A 206 0.95 -21.99 1.13
N VAL A 207 1.56 -22.12 -0.04
CA VAL A 207 1.04 -22.99 -1.11
C VAL A 207 2.13 -23.97 -1.51
N ARG A 208 1.77 -25.26 -1.56
CA ARG A 208 2.66 -26.31 -2.09
C ARG A 208 2.41 -26.47 -3.58
N PHE A 209 3.29 -25.89 -4.37
CA PHE A 209 3.29 -26.06 -5.82
C PHE A 209 3.50 -27.55 -6.17
N LYS A 210 2.84 -28.00 -7.25
CA LYS A 210 2.90 -29.39 -7.71
C LYS A 210 4.29 -29.81 -8.19
#